data_AF-X1CAU8-F1
#
_entry.id   AF-X1CAU8-F1
#
_cell.length_a   1.000
_cell.length_b   1.000
_cell.length_c   1.000
_cell.angle_alpha   90.00
_cell.angle_beta   90.00
_cell.angle_gamma   90.00
#
_symmetry.space_group_name_H-M   'P 1'
#
loop_
_entity.id
_entity.type
_entity.pdbx_description
1 polymer ?
#
loop_
_entity_poly.entity_id
_entity_poly.type
_entity_poly.pdbx_seq_one_letter_code
_entity_poly.pdbx_strand_id
1 'polypeptide(L)'
;MLIVPGILLFTEGFSQKKDLTYEQVFSRGEPRLTIPLPRITGWLDDNYYLELRTEDKKQTVMKVNALTGEESVYLDYEEFNKKL
;
A
#
# COMPACT_ATOMS: atom_id res chain seq x y z
N MET A 1 22.34 -46.68 15.83
CA MET A 1 21.26 -45.81 15.33
C MET A 1 20.89 -44.86 16.46
N LEU A 2 21.47 -43.66 16.49
CA LEU A 2 21.26 -42.70 17.58
C LEU A 2 20.05 -41.82 17.25
N ILE A 3 19.01 -41.89 18.09
CA ILE A 3 17.81 -41.06 18.00
C ILE A 3 18.11 -39.77 18.76
N VAL A 4 18.17 -38.64 18.06
CA VAL A 4 18.25 -37.31 18.68
C VAL A 4 16.80 -36.82 18.88
N PRO A 5 16.31 -36.65 20.12
CA PRO A 5 14.97 -36.12 20.33
C PRO A 5 14.99 -34.61 20.09
N GLY A 6 14.05 -34.15 19.24
CA GLY A 6 13.91 -32.75 18.83
C GLY A 6 13.55 -31.84 20.00
N ILE A 7 14.33 -30.77 20.16
CA ILE A 7 14.01 -29.64 21.04
C ILE A 7 12.93 -28.81 20.33
N LEU A 8 11.71 -28.84 20.87
CA LEU A 8 10.67 -27.88 20.51
C LEU A 8 11.01 -26.55 21.19
N LEU A 9 11.61 -25.64 20.43
CA LEU A 9 11.79 -24.24 20.83
C LEU A 9 10.41 -23.56 20.79
N PHE A 10 9.78 -23.43 21.95
CA PHE A 10 8.62 -22.53 22.11
C PHE A 10 9.13 -21.10 22.03
N THR A 11 8.96 -20.45 20.87
CA THR A 11 9.16 -19.02 20.75
C THR A 11 7.96 -18.34 21.39
N GLU A 12 8.10 -17.83 22.62
CA GLU A 12 7.11 -16.92 23.19
C GLU A 12 7.00 -15.70 22.26
N GLY A 13 5.84 -15.56 21.60
CA GLY A 13 5.56 -14.40 20.77
C GLY A 13 5.47 -13.16 21.65
N PHE A 14 6.55 -12.38 21.73
CA PHE A 14 6.52 -11.06 22.35
C PHE A 14 5.56 -10.17 21.54
N SER A 15 4.34 -10.01 22.05
CA SER A 15 3.41 -9.01 21.53
C SER A 15 4.02 -7.63 21.80
N GLN A 16 4.50 -6.96 20.75
CA GLN A 16 5.04 -5.61 20.86
C GLN A 16 3.90 -4.64 21.22
N LYS A 17 3.73 -4.38 22.51
CA LYS A 17 2.89 -3.30 23.00
C LYS A 17 3.60 -1.99 22.67
N LYS A 18 3.19 -1.35 21.58
CA LYS A 18 3.64 0.01 21.23
C LYS A 18 2.66 1.01 21.85
N ASP A 19 3.16 1.86 22.73
CA ASP A 19 2.38 2.96 23.28
C ASP A 19 2.15 4.02 22.19
N LEU A 20 0.91 4.45 22.01
CA LEU A 20 0.55 5.49 21.04
C LEU A 20 0.63 6.86 21.70
N THR A 21 1.24 7.83 21.02
CA THR A 21 1.27 9.21 21.54
C THR A 21 -0.07 9.91 21.32
N TYR A 22 -0.34 10.95 22.12
CA TYR A 22 -1.51 11.81 21.92
C TYR A 22 -1.57 12.36 20.49
N GLU A 23 -0.44 12.78 19.93
CA GLU A 23 -0.35 13.33 18.58
C GLU A 23 -0.72 12.30 17.51
N GLN A 24 -0.29 11.04 17.66
CA GLN A 24 -0.63 9.96 16.74
C GLN A 24 -2.13 9.64 16.76
N VAL A 25 -2.76 9.67 17.94
CA VAL A 25 -4.18 9.32 18.11
C VAL A 25 -5.10 10.48 17.69
N PHE A 26 -4.77 11.72 18.06
CA PHE A 26 -5.70 12.85 17.94
C PHE A 26 -5.29 13.90 16.89
N SER A 27 -4.02 13.92 16.48
CA SER A 27 -3.48 14.96 15.58
C SER A 27 -2.96 14.42 14.25
N ARG A 28 -3.22 13.14 13.93
CA ARG A 28 -2.65 12.47 12.75
C ARG A 28 -1.12 12.62 12.67
N GLY A 29 -0.47 12.59 13.84
CA GLY A 29 0.99 12.67 13.95
C GLY A 29 1.68 11.51 13.23
N GLU A 30 2.92 11.75 12.81
CA GLU A 30 3.76 10.73 12.17
C GLU A 30 4.45 9.84 13.22
N PRO A 31 4.67 8.53 12.96
CA PRO A 31 4.16 7.79 11.81
C PRO A 31 2.65 7.60 11.89
N ARG A 32 1.97 7.77 10.75
CA ARG A 32 0.52 7.54 10.68
C ARG A 32 0.16 6.11 11.08
N LEU A 33 -0.90 5.99 11.88
CA LEU A 33 -1.47 4.69 12.26
C LEU A 33 -2.10 3.95 11.08
N THR A 34 -2.64 4.71 10.12
CA THR A 34 -3.28 4.20 8.92
C THR A 34 -2.90 5.05 7.72
N ILE A 35 -2.88 4.42 6.55
CA ILE A 35 -2.75 5.11 5.26
C ILE A 35 -4.14 5.23 4.62
N PRO A 36 -4.41 6.30 3.85
CA PRO A 36 -5.65 6.40 3.09
C PRO A 36 -5.74 5.27 2.08
N LEU A 37 -6.96 4.87 1.75
CA LEU A 37 -7.20 3.91 0.67
C LEU A 37 -6.85 4.55 -0.69
N PRO A 38 -6.39 3.73 -1.66
CA PRO A 38 -6.21 4.16 -3.03
C PRO A 38 -7.49 4.76 -3.62
N ARG A 39 -7.36 5.80 -4.45
CA ARG A 39 -8.50 6.45 -5.10
C ARG A 39 -8.83 5.77 -6.42
N ILE A 40 -9.62 4.70 -6.36
CA ILE A 40 -10.08 3.97 -7.54
C ILE A 40 -11.12 4.80 -8.30
N THR A 41 -10.89 5.05 -9.60
CA THR A 41 -11.77 5.86 -10.45
C THR A 41 -12.72 5.02 -11.30
N GLY A 42 -12.41 3.74 -11.51
CA GLY A 42 -13.26 2.81 -12.24
C GLY A 42 -12.51 1.56 -12.69
N TRP A 43 -13.22 0.68 -13.39
CA TRP A 43 -12.65 -0.48 -14.08
C TRP A 43 -12.24 -0.08 -15.50
N LEU A 44 -11.05 -0.51 -15.92
CA LEU A 44 -10.61 -0.39 -17.31
C LEU A 44 -11.15 -1.58 -18.13
N ASP A 45 -11.04 -2.78 -17.58
CA ASP A 45 -11.53 -4.04 -18.14
C ASP A 45 -11.70 -5.09 -17.01
N ASP A 46 -11.96 -6.34 -17.37
CA ASP A 46 -12.19 -7.45 -16.42
C ASP A 46 -11.00 -7.73 -15.48
N ASN A 47 -9.79 -7.32 -15.85
CA ASN A 47 -8.56 -7.61 -15.14
C ASN A 47 -7.92 -6.37 -14.51
N TYR A 48 -8.26 -5.17 -14.97
CA TYR A 48 -7.57 -3.93 -14.57
C TYR A 48 -8.53 -2.86 -14.08
N TYR A 49 -8.18 -2.21 -12.97
CA TYR A 49 -8.83 -0.99 -12.49
C TYR A 49 -7.91 0.23 -12.66
N LEU A 50 -8.52 1.41 -12.59
CA LEU A 50 -7.83 2.70 -12.65
C LEU A 50 -7.75 3.32 -11.26
N GLU A 51 -6.57 3.80 -10.91
CA GLU A 51 -6.28 4.48 -9.65
C GLU A 51 -5.75 5.89 -9.93
N LEU A 52 -6.35 6.92 -9.32
CA LEU A 52 -5.79 8.26 -9.36
C LEU A 52 -4.76 8.42 -8.25
N ARG A 53 -3.51 8.72 -8.63
CA ARG A 53 -2.45 9.09 -7.71
C ARG A 53 -2.18 10.58 -7.77
N THR A 54 -1.84 11.14 -6.61
CA THR A 54 -1.37 12.52 -6.50
C THR A 54 -0.08 12.53 -5.70
N GLU A 55 1.02 12.75 -6.39
CA GLU A 55 2.36 12.80 -5.84
C GLU A 55 2.99 14.12 -6.26
N ASP A 56 3.57 14.87 -5.33
CA ASP A 56 4.21 16.17 -5.61
C ASP A 56 3.36 17.15 -6.44
N LYS A 57 2.04 17.17 -6.19
CA LYS A 57 1.02 17.96 -6.90
C LYS A 57 0.77 17.52 -8.35
N LYS A 58 1.39 16.45 -8.82
CA LYS A 58 1.13 15.84 -10.12
C LYS A 58 0.03 14.80 -9.99
N GLN A 59 -0.88 14.79 -10.96
CA GLN A 59 -1.92 13.78 -11.04
C GLN A 59 -1.58 12.79 -12.14
N THR A 60 -1.62 11.50 -11.79
CA THR A 60 -1.38 10.41 -12.73
C THR A 60 -2.45 9.36 -12.52
N VAL A 61 -2.98 8.82 -13.62
CA VAL A 61 -3.88 7.66 -13.58
C VAL A 61 -3.03 6.41 -13.79
N MET A 62 -3.05 5.52 -12.82
CA MET A 62 -2.40 4.22 -12.88
C MET A 62 -3.41 3.17 -13.33
N LYS A 63 -2.98 2.24 -14.18
CA LYS A 63 -3.67 0.99 -14.45
C LYS A 63 -3.09 -0.07 -13.51
N VAL A 64 -3.93 -0.75 -12.75
CA VAL A 64 -3.51 -1.78 -11.78
C VAL A 64 -4.26 -3.09 -12.06
N ASN A 65 -3.52 -4.20 -12.13
CA ASN A 65 -4.11 -5.53 -12.28
C ASN A 65 -4.78 -5.95 -10.96
N ALA A 66 -6.04 -6.33 -11.01
CA ALA A 66 -6.82 -6.68 -9.83
C ALA A 66 -6.38 -8.00 -9.17
N LEU A 67 -5.74 -8.90 -9.92
CA LEU A 67 -5.27 -10.19 -9.42
C LEU A 67 -3.82 -10.12 -8.91
N THR A 68 -2.93 -9.48 -9.67
CA THR A 68 -1.49 -9.48 -9.38
C THR A 68 -1.01 -8.22 -8.66
N GLY A 69 -1.76 -7.13 -8.71
CA GLY A 69 -1.32 -5.82 -8.21
C GLY A 69 -0.27 -5.13 -9.09
N GLU A 70 0.10 -5.72 -10.24
CA GLU A 70 1.03 -5.08 -11.17
C GLU A 70 0.44 -3.79 -11.74
N GLU A 71 1.25 -2.74 -11.79
CA GLU A 71 0.81 -1.40 -12.12
C GLU A 71 1.65 -0.75 -13.22
N SER A 72 1.01 0.13 -13.99
CA SER A 72 1.65 0.91 -15.04
C SER A 72 0.91 2.24 -15.22
N VAL A 73 1.60 3.26 -15.72
CA VAL A 73 0.96 4.56 -16.02
C VAL A 73 -0.03 4.37 -17.16
N TYR A 74 -1.29 4.73 -16.92
CA TYR A 74 -2.34 4.77 -17.94
C TYR A 74 -2.41 6.15 -18.59
N LEU A 75 -2.42 7.21 -17.78
CA LEU A 75 -2.46 8.59 -18.24
C LEU A 75 -1.63 9.50 -17.32
N ASP A 76 -0.67 10.19 -17.93
CA ASP A 76 0.02 11.32 -17.32
C ASP A 76 -0.54 12.62 -17.93
N TYR A 77 -1.20 13.44 -17.10
CA TYR A 77 -1.82 14.68 -17.56
C TYR A 77 -0.78 15.74 -17.98
N GLU A 78 0.42 15.74 -17.39
CA GLU A 78 1.47 16.68 -17.81
C GLU A 78 2.02 16.32 -19.19
N GLU A 79 2.23 15.02 -19.45
CA GLU A 79 2.68 14.56 -20.77
C GLU A 79 1.61 14.74 -21.84
N PHE A 80 0.35 14.47 -21.51
CA PHE A 80 -0.76 14.65 -22.42
C PHE A 80 -0.93 16.12 -22.84
N ASN A 81 -0.88 17.04 -21.87
CA ASN A 81 -1.03 18.47 -22.15
C ASN A 81 0.11 19.06 -22.99
N LYS A 82 1.32 18.48 -22.97
CA LYS A 82 2.43 18.90 -23.83
C LYS A 82 2.24 18.53 -25.31
N LYS A 83 1.34 17.59 -25.60
CA LYS A 83 1.08 17.08 -26.96
C LYS A 83 -0.10 17.76 -27.65
N LEU A 84 -0.83 18.61 -26.92
CA LEU A 84 -1.90 19.49 -27.41
C LEU A 84 -1.31 20.82 -27.91
#